data_AF-A0A452YLW3-F1
#
_entry.id   AF-A0A452YLW3-F1
#
_cell.length_a   1.000
_cell.length_b   1.000
_cell.length_c   1.000
_cell.angle_alpha   90.00
_cell.angle_beta   90.00
_cell.angle_gamma   90.00
#
_symmetry.space_group_name_H-M   'P 1'
#
loop_
_entity.id
_entity.type
_entity.pdbx_description
1 polymer ?
#
loop_
_entity_poly.entity_id
_entity_poly.type
_entity_poly.pdbx_seq_one_letter_code
_entity_poly.pdbx_strand_id
1 'polypeptide(L)'
;MDMEKFKQEYHEQLQQAQHYLMQSKELHNDLEVAQKSIVDHGIAQRKRKSRVVSEYAVMARSIIHKKFQQYRESAVAQRVLEEEKAAEKAKSEGAKGPEPASTSAPKKTQNTNSSMVTEANGKIIDENGGIPEVGDLVYVPKLKNQATVVKIDSSKNEVQVQAGMMKLKLKLKDVKVQKQRTSR
;
A
#
# COMPACT_ATOMS: atom_id res chain seq x y z
N MET A 1 14.43 64.26 -45.83
CA MET A 1 13.96 62.89 -45.52
C MET A 1 13.54 62.25 -46.82
N ASP A 2 13.99 61.03 -47.07
CA ASP A 2 13.66 60.28 -48.28
C ASP A 2 12.33 59.54 -48.05
N MET A 3 11.24 60.13 -48.53
CA MET A 3 9.88 59.65 -48.26
C MET A 3 9.59 58.30 -48.93
N GLU A 4 10.35 57.92 -49.96
CA GLU A 4 10.18 56.63 -50.64
C GLU A 4 10.73 55.49 -49.79
N LYS A 5 11.91 55.68 -49.20
CA LYS A 5 12.49 54.70 -48.26
C LYS A 5 11.61 54.49 -47.04
N PHE A 6 11.10 55.58 -46.46
CA PHE A 6 10.18 55.48 -45.32
C PHE A 6 8.91 54.70 -45.65
N LYS A 7 8.32 54.92 -46.84
CA LYS A 7 7.14 54.15 -47.28
C LYS A 7 7.45 52.67 -47.47
N GLN A 8 8.62 52.34 -48.02
CA GLN A 8 9.06 50.96 -48.20
C GLN A 8 9.26 50.25 -46.86
N GLU A 9 10.02 50.87 -45.94
CA GLU A 9 10.27 50.32 -44.60
C GLU A 9 8.97 50.11 -43.82
N TYR A 10 8.05 51.07 -43.89
CA TYR A 10 6.74 50.94 -43.26
C TYR A 10 5.94 49.75 -43.80
N HIS A 11 5.95 49.55 -45.12
CA HIS A 11 5.26 48.43 -45.76
C HIS A 11 5.90 47.08 -45.36
N GLU A 12 7.22 47.03 -45.31
CA GLU A 12 7.96 45.84 -44.89
C GLU A 12 7.66 45.47 -43.43
N GLN A 13 7.70 46.47 -42.53
CA GLN A 13 7.33 46.27 -41.12
C GLN A 13 5.89 45.80 -40.95
N LEU A 14 4.95 46.33 -41.76
CA LEU A 14 3.56 45.89 -41.74
C LEU A 14 3.43 44.42 -42.17
N GLN A 15 4.12 44.01 -43.23
CA GLN A 15 4.12 42.61 -43.69
C GLN A 15 4.75 41.68 -42.65
N GLN A 16 5.88 42.07 -42.05
CA GLN A 16 6.53 41.31 -40.99
C GLN A 16 5.61 41.15 -39.77
N ALA A 17 4.95 42.22 -39.34
CA ALA A 17 4.00 42.17 -38.22
C ALA A 17 2.83 41.22 -38.51
N GLN A 18 2.28 41.23 -39.74
CA GLN A 18 1.23 40.30 -40.14
C GLN A 18 1.71 38.85 -40.16
N HIS A 19 2.92 38.61 -40.68
CA HIS A 19 3.54 37.29 -40.70
C HIS A 19 3.74 36.73 -39.28
N TYR A 20 4.29 37.51 -38.35
CA TYR A 20 4.44 37.09 -36.96
C TYR A 20 3.10 36.82 -36.27
N LEU A 21 2.07 37.61 -36.57
CA LEU A 21 0.73 37.37 -36.06
C LEU A 21 0.15 36.04 -36.57
N MET A 22 0.40 35.70 -37.83
CA MET A 22 -0.01 34.41 -38.40
C MET A 22 0.72 33.24 -37.71
N GLN A 23 2.03 33.32 -37.58
CA GLN A 23 2.85 32.31 -36.89
C GLN A 23 2.43 32.14 -35.43
N SER A 24 2.14 33.24 -34.73
CA SER A 24 1.69 33.19 -33.34
C SER A 24 0.35 32.45 -33.20
N LYS A 25 -0.56 32.59 -34.16
CA LYS A 25 -1.85 31.88 -34.16
C LYS A 25 -1.68 30.40 -34.43
N GLU A 26 -0.83 30.05 -35.41
CA GLU A 26 -0.51 28.65 -35.72
C GLU A 26 0.12 27.95 -34.52
N LEU A 27 1.14 28.56 -33.92
CA LEU A 27 1.82 28.01 -32.75
C LEU A 27 0.88 27.85 -31.54
N HIS A 28 -0.07 28.77 -31.37
CA HIS A 28 -1.09 28.65 -30.35
C HIS A 28 -2.00 27.44 -30.58
N ASN A 29 -2.50 27.24 -31.81
CA ASN A 29 -3.31 26.09 -32.16
C ASN A 29 -2.56 24.76 -31.96
N ASP A 30 -1.29 24.71 -32.36
CA ASP A 30 -0.44 23.53 -32.17
C ASP A 30 -0.24 23.21 -30.69
N LEU A 31 -0.07 24.23 -29.85
CA LEU A 31 0.02 24.07 -28.40
C LEU A 31 -1.29 23.51 -27.81
N GLU A 32 -2.45 24.01 -28.26
CA GLU A 32 -3.73 23.48 -27.80
C GLU A 32 -3.90 22.00 -28.17
N VAL A 33 -3.54 21.63 -29.39
CA VAL A 33 -3.56 20.23 -29.86
C VAL A 33 -2.59 19.37 -29.05
N ALA A 34 -1.37 19.85 -28.83
CA ALA A 34 -0.37 19.14 -28.04
C ALA A 34 -0.84 18.93 -26.59
N GLN A 35 -1.43 19.96 -25.97
CA GLN A 35 -1.98 19.87 -24.62
C GLN A 35 -3.08 18.82 -24.53
N LYS A 36 -4.01 18.80 -25.49
CA LYS A 36 -5.06 17.78 -25.56
C LYS A 36 -4.48 16.37 -25.72
N SER A 37 -3.51 16.21 -26.62
CA SER A 37 -2.82 14.94 -26.87
C SER A 37 -2.13 14.39 -25.61
N ILE A 38 -1.47 15.27 -24.83
CA ILE A 38 -0.83 14.89 -23.56
C ILE A 38 -1.86 14.37 -22.55
N VAL A 39 -2.99 15.07 -22.40
CA VAL A 39 -4.07 14.67 -21.50
C VAL A 39 -4.67 13.32 -21.93
N ASP A 40 -4.99 13.18 -23.21
CA ASP A 40 -5.56 11.95 -23.77
C ASP A 40 -4.59 10.76 -23.60
N HIS A 41 -3.30 10.97 -23.84
CA HIS A 41 -2.28 9.96 -23.60
C HIS A 41 -2.20 9.55 -22.12
N GLY A 42 -2.28 10.53 -21.21
CA GLY A 42 -2.30 10.27 -19.76
C GLY A 42 -3.51 9.43 -19.33
N ILE A 43 -4.70 9.74 -19.87
CA ILE A 43 -5.92 8.96 -19.63
C ILE A 43 -5.78 7.54 -20.19
N ALA A 44 -5.29 7.40 -21.42
CA ALA A 44 -5.09 6.11 -22.08
C ALA A 44 -4.11 5.22 -21.29
N GLN A 45 -2.97 5.77 -20.85
CA GLN A 45 -2.02 5.05 -20.02
C GLN A 45 -2.64 4.62 -18.68
N ARG A 46 -3.37 5.51 -18.00
CA ARG A 46 -4.04 5.20 -16.73
C ARG A 46 -5.07 4.08 -16.91
N LYS A 47 -5.89 4.17 -17.95
CA LYS A 47 -6.89 3.15 -18.30
C LYS A 47 -6.24 1.80 -18.57
N ARG A 48 -5.14 1.77 -19.34
CA ARG A 48 -4.39 0.54 -19.62
C ARG A 48 -3.84 -0.09 -18.33
N LYS A 49 -3.19 0.71 -17.48
CA LYS A 49 -2.65 0.23 -16.19
C LYS A 49 -3.77 -0.32 -15.29
N SER A 50 -4.88 0.42 -15.16
CA SER A 50 -6.04 -0.02 -14.37
C SER A 50 -6.63 -1.32 -14.90
N ARG A 51 -6.75 -1.47 -16.22
CA ARG A 51 -7.27 -2.68 -16.85
C ARG A 51 -6.41 -3.89 -16.51
N VAL A 52 -5.10 -3.79 -16.71
CA VAL A 52 -4.16 -4.87 -16.38
C VAL A 52 -4.28 -5.27 -14.91
N VAL A 53 -4.24 -4.30 -13.98
CA VAL A 53 -4.40 -4.58 -12.54
C VAL A 53 -5.72 -5.27 -12.24
N SER A 54 -6.82 -4.84 -12.88
CA SER A 54 -8.14 -5.45 -12.68
C SER A 54 -8.21 -6.89 -13.19
N GLU A 55 -7.61 -7.19 -14.34
CA GLU A 55 -7.56 -8.55 -14.91
C GLU A 55 -6.79 -9.50 -13.97
N TYR A 56 -5.62 -9.07 -13.48
CA TYR A 56 -4.86 -9.83 -12.48
C TYR A 56 -5.62 -10.00 -11.16
N ALA A 57 -6.33 -8.97 -10.70
CA ALA A 57 -7.12 -9.04 -9.48
C ALA A 57 -8.28 -10.05 -9.61
N VAL A 58 -8.95 -10.10 -10.77
CA VAL A 58 -10.01 -11.09 -11.05
C VAL A 58 -9.45 -12.50 -11.02
N MET A 59 -8.30 -12.74 -11.66
CA MET A 59 -7.64 -14.05 -11.63
C MET A 59 -7.25 -14.46 -10.21
N ALA A 60 -6.63 -13.57 -9.44
CA ALA A 60 -6.26 -13.82 -8.06
C ALA A 60 -7.48 -14.17 -7.18
N ARG A 61 -8.58 -13.42 -7.33
CA ARG A 61 -9.85 -13.72 -6.63
C ARG A 61 -10.38 -15.09 -6.99
N SER A 62 -10.34 -15.47 -8.27
CA SER A 62 -10.77 -16.81 -8.70
C SER A 62 -9.90 -17.92 -8.10
N ILE A 63 -8.57 -17.75 -8.10
CA ILE A 63 -7.64 -18.72 -7.51
C ILE A 63 -7.90 -18.89 -6.01
N ILE A 64 -8.03 -17.79 -5.27
CA ILE A 64 -8.33 -17.82 -3.84
C ILE A 64 -9.66 -18.52 -3.59
N HIS A 65 -10.69 -18.20 -4.37
CA HIS A 65 -12.00 -18.81 -4.21
C HIS A 65 -11.97 -20.32 -4.47
N LYS A 66 -11.32 -20.76 -5.56
CA LYS A 66 -11.14 -22.18 -5.88
C LYS A 66 -10.37 -22.92 -4.78
N LYS A 67 -9.27 -22.34 -4.29
CA LYS A 67 -8.48 -22.93 -3.19
C LYS A 67 -9.31 -23.03 -1.91
N PHE A 68 -10.06 -21.99 -1.57
CA PHE A 68 -10.94 -22.00 -0.40
C PHE A 68 -12.03 -23.06 -0.48
N GLN A 69 -12.65 -23.24 -1.66
CA GLN A 69 -13.61 -24.33 -1.90
C GLN A 69 -12.94 -25.70 -1.72
N GLN A 70 -11.78 -25.93 -2.33
CA GLN A 70 -11.02 -27.19 -2.18
C GLN A 70 -10.72 -27.51 -0.72
N TYR A 71 -10.31 -26.52 0.08
CA TYR A 71 -10.07 -26.72 1.51
C TYR A 71 -11.35 -27.06 2.28
N ARG A 72 -12.47 -26.42 1.96
CA ARG A 72 -13.77 -26.75 2.56
C ARG A 72 -14.21 -28.17 2.22
N GLU A 73 -14.14 -28.55 0.95
CA GLU A 73 -14.50 -29.88 0.48
C GLU A 73 -13.62 -30.96 1.12
N SER A 74 -12.30 -30.73 1.19
CA SER A 74 -11.36 -31.65 1.84
C SER A 74 -11.64 -31.80 3.33
N ALA A 75 -11.95 -30.71 4.03
CA ALA A 75 -12.29 -30.76 5.45
C ALA A 75 -13.61 -31.50 5.70
N VAL A 76 -14.61 -31.35 4.82
CA VAL A 76 -15.87 -32.12 4.90
C VAL A 76 -15.62 -33.59 4.61
N ALA A 77 -14.87 -33.92 3.55
CA ALA A 77 -14.53 -35.31 3.22
C ALA A 77 -13.75 -36.01 4.35
N GLN A 78 -12.82 -35.29 4.99
CA GLN A 78 -12.08 -35.81 6.14
C GLN A 78 -13.00 -36.07 7.35
N ARG A 79 -13.95 -35.16 7.64
CA ARG A 79 -14.95 -35.38 8.69
C ARG A 79 -15.82 -36.61 8.42
N VAL A 80 -16.28 -36.79 7.19
CA VAL A 80 -17.08 -37.95 6.80
C VAL A 80 -16.30 -39.25 6.99
N LEU A 81 -15.02 -39.28 6.60
CA LEU A 81 -14.14 -40.45 6.82
C LEU A 81 -13.89 -40.73 8.31
N GLU A 82 -13.75 -39.69 9.13
CA GLU A 82 -13.59 -39.84 10.58
C GLU A 82 -14.89 -40.37 11.23
N GLU A 83 -16.05 -39.88 10.82
CA GLU A 83 -17.35 -40.38 11.27
C GLU A 83 -17.60 -41.83 10.85
N GLU A 84 -17.25 -42.21 9.61
CA GLU A 84 -17.38 -43.58 9.13
C GLU A 84 -16.47 -44.53 9.90
N LYS A 85 -15.21 -44.14 10.15
CA LYS A 85 -14.30 -44.91 11.01
C LYS A 85 -14.77 -45.00 12.46
N ALA A 86 -15.38 -43.94 13.00
CA ALA A 86 -15.96 -43.98 14.35
C ALA A 86 -17.18 -44.91 14.41
N ALA A 87 -18.03 -44.91 13.38
CA ALA A 87 -19.19 -45.80 13.28
C ALA A 87 -18.79 -47.27 13.08
N GLU A 88 -17.72 -47.54 12.32
CA GLU A 88 -17.19 -48.89 12.14
C GLU A 88 -16.57 -49.44 13.44
N LYS A 89 -15.84 -48.60 14.18
CA LYS A 89 -15.34 -48.95 15.52
C LYS A 89 -16.47 -49.21 16.51
N ALA A 90 -17.52 -48.39 16.50
CA ALA A 90 -18.70 -48.57 17.35
C ALA A 90 -19.49 -49.86 17.01
N LYS A 91 -19.49 -50.29 15.73
CA LYS A 91 -20.08 -51.58 15.32
C LYS A 91 -19.22 -52.79 15.72
N SER A 92 -17.90 -52.64 15.81
CA SER A 92 -16.99 -53.70 16.26
C SER A 92 -16.97 -53.90 17.79
N GLU A 93 -17.40 -52.91 18.57
CA GLU A 93 -17.49 -52.99 20.04
C GLU A 93 -18.87 -53.42 20.56
N GLY A 94 -19.81 -53.78 19.68
CA GLY A 94 -21.14 -54.27 20.00
C GLY A 94 -21.19 -55.70 20.55
N ALA A 95 -20.39 -56.04 21.56
CA ALA A 95 -20.52 -57.28 22.31
C ALA A 95 -19.97 -57.17 23.75
N LYS A 96 -20.41 -56.16 24.51
CA LYS A 96 -20.57 -56.31 25.97
C LYS A 96 -21.52 -55.26 26.54
N GLY A 97 -22.64 -55.76 27.05
CA GLY A 97 -23.60 -54.99 27.84
C GLY A 97 -23.06 -54.54 29.20
N PRO A 98 -23.86 -53.73 29.91
CA PRO A 98 -23.42 -52.63 30.77
C PRO A 98 -23.40 -52.98 32.26
N GLU A 99 -22.74 -52.17 33.11
CA GLU A 99 -23.09 -51.83 34.52
C GLU A 99 -21.94 -51.03 35.22
N PRO A 100 -22.17 -50.32 36.35
CA PRO A 100 -21.96 -48.87 36.42
C PRO A 100 -21.05 -48.41 37.60
N ALA A 101 -21.12 -47.10 37.90
CA ALA A 101 -20.50 -46.37 39.02
C ALA A 101 -19.02 -46.01 38.80
N SER A 102 -18.52 -44.81 39.13
CA SER A 102 -18.73 -44.11 40.38
C SER A 102 -18.32 -42.63 40.28
N THR A 103 -19.06 -41.80 41.00
CA THR A 103 -18.78 -40.42 41.36
C THR A 103 -17.37 -40.23 41.92
N SER A 104 -16.60 -39.29 41.38
CA SER A 104 -15.60 -38.55 42.17
C SER A 104 -15.35 -37.16 41.58
N ALA A 105 -15.78 -36.13 42.31
CA ALA A 105 -15.07 -34.85 42.36
C ALA A 105 -13.79 -35.05 43.22
N PRO A 106 -12.79 -34.14 43.28
CA PRO A 106 -12.76 -32.70 42.95
C PRO A 106 -11.48 -32.31 42.13
N LYS A 107 -11.25 -31.06 41.66
CA LYS A 107 -10.69 -29.93 42.44
C LYS A 107 -10.61 -28.69 41.55
N LYS A 108 -10.88 -27.54 42.16
CA LYS A 108 -10.87 -26.19 41.62
C LYS A 108 -9.71 -25.42 42.27
N THR A 109 -8.78 -24.90 41.47
CA THR A 109 -7.85 -23.79 41.79
C THR A 109 -7.24 -23.31 40.48
N GLN A 110 -7.72 -22.21 39.89
CA GLN A 110 -7.35 -20.80 40.08
C GLN A 110 -6.37 -20.27 39.00
N ASN A 111 -6.88 -19.27 38.27
CA ASN A 111 -6.23 -18.14 37.60
C ASN A 111 -4.83 -18.30 36.99
N THR A 112 -4.73 -18.02 35.69
CA THR A 112 -3.81 -16.98 35.17
C THR A 112 -4.33 -16.46 33.83
N ASN A 113 -4.28 -15.14 33.66
CA ASN A 113 -4.59 -14.43 32.43
C ASN A 113 -3.69 -14.91 31.29
N SER A 114 -4.27 -15.28 30.16
CA SER A 114 -3.54 -15.37 28.89
C SER A 114 -4.44 -14.87 27.79
N SER A 115 -4.27 -13.59 27.43
CA SER A 115 -4.88 -12.98 26.25
C SER A 115 -4.33 -13.71 25.02
N MET A 116 -5.16 -14.57 24.46
CA MET A 116 -4.85 -15.34 23.27
C MET A 116 -4.79 -14.40 22.07
N VAL A 117 -3.66 -14.50 21.40
CA VAL A 117 -3.26 -13.89 20.15
C VAL A 117 -4.35 -14.11 19.09
N THR A 118 -4.87 -13.03 18.52
CA THR A 118 -5.49 -13.07 17.19
C THR A 118 -4.95 -11.90 16.37
N GLU A 119 -4.05 -12.26 15.46
CA GLU A 119 -3.60 -11.40 14.39
C GLU A 119 -4.77 -11.18 13.43
N ALA A 120 -5.24 -9.94 13.34
CA ALA A 120 -6.09 -9.49 12.25
C ALA A 120 -5.72 -8.04 11.93
N ASN A 121 -5.33 -7.84 10.66
CA ASN A 121 -5.14 -6.55 10.04
C ASN A 121 -6.27 -5.58 10.39
N GLY A 122 -5.93 -4.50 11.10
CA GLY A 122 -6.89 -3.44 11.39
C GLY A 122 -6.29 -2.39 12.30
N LYS A 123 -5.62 -1.40 11.69
CA LYS A 123 -5.54 -0.02 12.17
C LYS A 123 -5.27 0.15 13.69
N ILE A 124 -4.00 0.09 14.07
CA ILE A 124 -3.53 0.84 15.25
C ILE A 124 -2.83 2.08 14.72
N ILE A 125 -3.62 3.15 14.58
CA ILE A 125 -3.06 4.50 14.56
C ILE A 125 -2.76 4.78 16.02
N ASP A 126 -1.51 4.57 16.42
CA ASP A 126 -1.02 5.27 17.60
C ASP A 126 -0.76 6.71 17.16
N GLU A 127 -1.71 7.59 17.46
CA GLU A 127 -1.65 9.04 17.19
C GLU A 127 -0.53 9.75 17.95
N ASN A 128 0.27 9.04 18.74
CA ASN A 128 1.46 9.59 19.37
C ASN A 128 2.71 8.88 18.83
N GLY A 129 3.19 9.37 17.69
CA GLY A 129 4.53 9.07 17.20
C GLY A 129 5.55 9.43 18.28
N GLY A 130 6.10 8.40 18.93
CA GLY A 130 7.21 8.56 19.88
C GLY A 130 8.34 9.34 19.21
N ILE A 131 8.93 10.27 19.96
CA ILE A 131 10.07 11.04 19.47
C ILE A 131 11.21 10.04 19.22
N PRO A 132 11.75 9.92 18.00
CA PRO A 132 12.88 9.03 17.74
C PRO A 132 14.10 9.48 18.54
N GLU A 133 14.98 8.55 18.92
CA GLU A 133 16.24 8.90 19.58
C GLU A 133 17.37 9.07 18.55
N VAL A 134 18.45 9.74 18.93
CA VAL A 134 19.62 9.92 18.06
C VAL A 134 20.30 8.56 17.86
N GLY A 135 20.47 8.15 16.60
CA GLY A 135 20.99 6.83 16.23
C GLY A 135 19.92 5.84 15.77
N ASP A 136 18.62 6.12 15.97
CA ASP A 136 17.55 5.21 15.55
C ASP A 136 17.42 5.15 14.02
N LEU A 137 17.06 3.96 13.52
CA LEU A 137 16.58 3.78 12.15
C LEU A 137 15.12 4.20 12.04
N VAL A 138 14.87 5.20 11.21
CA VAL A 138 13.56 5.79 11.05
C VAL A 138 13.12 5.77 9.59
N TYR A 139 11.85 5.43 9.36
CA TYR A 139 11.30 5.39 8.02
C TYR A 139 10.83 6.77 7.59
N VAL A 140 11.30 7.24 6.43
CA VAL A 140 10.88 8.51 5.83
C VAL A 140 9.92 8.20 4.68
N PRO A 141 8.59 8.42 4.85
CA PRO A 141 7.59 8.11 3.83
C PRO A 141 7.82 8.82 2.48
N LYS A 142 8.37 10.05 2.51
CA LYS A 142 8.66 10.83 1.30
C LYS A 142 9.72 10.19 0.39
N LEU A 143 10.67 9.47 0.98
CA LEU A 143 11.76 8.82 0.26
C LEU A 143 11.55 7.33 0.09
N LYS A 144 10.50 6.77 0.73
CA LYS A 144 10.25 5.34 0.85
C LYS A 144 11.47 4.54 1.30
N ASN A 145 12.36 5.18 2.05
CA ASN A 145 13.65 4.63 2.45
C ASN A 145 13.87 4.83 3.96
N GLN A 146 14.73 3.99 4.54
CA GLN A 146 15.15 4.09 5.93
C GLN A 146 16.32 5.08 6.06
N ALA A 147 16.34 5.84 7.15
CA ALA A 147 17.36 6.83 7.44
C ALA A 147 17.72 6.80 8.92
N THR A 148 19.00 7.03 9.24
CA THR A 148 19.49 7.09 10.62
C THR A 148 19.35 8.49 11.17
N VAL A 149 18.86 8.66 12.39
CA VAL A 149 18.75 9.99 13.01
C VAL A 149 20.13 10.45 13.48
N VAL A 150 20.57 11.60 12.97
CA VAL A 150 21.88 12.20 13.30
C VAL A 150 21.74 13.26 14.37
N LYS A 151 20.67 14.07 14.32
CA LYS A 151 20.44 15.16 15.27
C LYS A 151 18.95 15.47 15.39
N ILE A 152 18.49 15.82 16.58
CA ILE A 152 17.11 16.22 16.84
C ILE A 152 17.12 17.62 17.44
N ASP A 153 16.38 18.54 16.83
CA ASP A 153 16.12 19.88 17.35
C ASP A 153 14.67 19.93 17.87
N SER A 154 14.48 19.49 19.12
CA SER A 154 13.18 19.44 19.78
C SER A 154 12.50 20.81 19.89
N SER A 155 13.28 21.90 20.02
CA SER A 155 12.75 23.26 20.11
C SER A 155 12.08 23.75 18.82
N LYS A 156 12.44 23.18 17.67
CA LYS A 156 11.89 23.54 16.34
C LYS A 156 11.03 22.43 15.73
N ASN A 157 10.86 21.31 16.42
CA ASN A 157 10.22 20.10 15.89
C ASN A 157 10.86 19.62 14.57
N GLU A 158 12.19 19.71 14.47
CA GLU A 158 12.97 19.29 13.31
C GLU A 158 13.93 18.14 13.67
N VAL A 159 14.12 17.21 12.73
CA VAL A 159 15.04 16.07 12.84
C VAL A 159 15.95 16.03 11.62
N GLN A 160 17.25 15.87 11.87
CA GLN A 160 18.23 15.64 10.83
C GLN A 160 18.49 14.14 10.70
N VAL A 161 18.20 13.58 9.54
CA VAL A 161 18.37 12.17 9.23
C VAL A 161 19.41 12.00 8.12
N GLN A 162 20.18 10.92 8.18
CA GLN A 162 21.13 10.52 7.16
C GLN A 162 20.59 9.30 6.43
N ALA A 163 20.31 9.45 5.13
CA ALA A 163 19.91 8.37 4.25
C ALA A 163 21.07 8.10 3.27
N GLY A 164 21.88 7.08 3.56
CA GLY A 164 23.11 6.80 2.81
C GLY A 164 24.14 7.94 2.93
N MET A 165 24.49 8.57 1.80
CA MET A 165 25.43 9.71 1.73
C MET A 165 24.75 11.08 1.88
N MET A 166 23.42 11.13 1.93
CA MET A 166 22.65 12.38 2.00
C MET A 166 22.25 12.70 3.44
N LYS A 167 22.43 13.95 3.88
CA LYS A 167 21.91 14.47 5.15
C LYS A 167 20.68 15.35 4.88
N LEU A 168 19.57 15.06 5.53
CA LEU A 168 18.29 15.71 5.29
C LEU A 168 17.71 16.26 6.58
N LYS A 169 17.13 17.45 6.51
CA LYS A 169 16.43 18.08 7.62
C LYS A 169 14.93 17.97 7.38
N LEU A 170 14.23 17.28 8.26
CA LEU A 170 12.80 16.94 8.15
C LEU A 170 12.05 17.41 9.38
N LYS A 171 10.73 17.55 9.27
CA LYS A 171 9.87 17.79 10.43
C LYS A 171 9.55 16.45 11.11
N LEU A 172 9.40 16.43 12.44
CA LEU A 172 9.09 15.20 13.19
C LEU A 172 7.80 14.50 12.69
N LYS A 173 6.84 15.26 12.16
CA LYS A 173 5.58 14.72 11.60
C LYS A 173 5.77 13.89 10.33
N ASP A 174 6.84 14.13 9.59
CA ASP A 174 7.11 13.50 8.30
C ASP A 174 7.92 12.20 8.45
N VAL A 175 8.08 11.71 9.67
CA VAL A 175 9.06 10.70 10.03
C VAL A 175 8.38 9.66 10.93
N LYS A 176 8.46 8.37 10.57
CA LYS A 176 7.78 7.27 11.30
C LYS A 176 8.82 6.36 11.94
N VAL A 177 8.79 6.28 13.28
CA VAL A 177 9.67 5.40 14.05
C VAL A 177 9.34 3.94 13.77
N GLN A 178 10.34 3.18 13.31
CA GLN A 178 10.22 1.74 13.12
C GLN A 178 11.05 1.08 14.21
N LYS A 179 10.47 0.86 15.40
CA LYS A 179 11.17 0.13 16.47
C LYS A 179 11.42 -1.30 16.00
N GLN A 180 12.68 -1.63 15.72
CA GLN A 180 13.08 -3.02 15.58
C GLN A 180 12.97 -3.69 16.96
N ARG A 181 12.14 -4.73 17.06
CA ARG A 181 12.23 -5.68 18.18
C ARG A 181 13.55 -6.42 18.01
N THR A 182 14.58 -6.04 18.76
CA THR A 182 15.75 -6.89 18.95
C THR A 182 15.32 -8.07 19.81
N SER A 183 15.10 -9.22 19.18
CA SER A 183 15.10 -10.48 19.93
C SER A 183 16.55 -10.83 20.22
N ARG A 184 16.83 -11.16 21.48
CA ARG A 184 18.12 -11.66 21.98
C ARG A 184 18.60 -12.87 21.19
#